data_AF-A0A1Z8AJC2-F1
#
_entry.id   AF-A0A1Z8AJC2-F1
#
_cell.length_a   1.000
_cell.length_b   1.000
_cell.length_c   1.000
_cell.angle_alpha   90.00
_cell.angle_beta   90.00
_cell.angle_gamma   90.00
#
_symmetry.space_group_name_H-M   'P 1'
#
loop_
_entity.id
_entity.type
_entity.pdbx_description
1 polymer ?
#
loop_
_entity_poly.entity_id
_entity_poly.type
_entity_poly.pdbx_seq_one_letter_code
_entity_poly.pdbx_strand_id
1 'polypeptide(L)' 'MKNLIKVDKIKETISVNDVVTYSAKGEALTSEQYVNHISDIRDRVEDGAQTYTTKEVKDFVLNQTKS' A
#
# COMPACT_ATOMS: atom_id res chain seq x y z
N MET A 1 -18.55 -6.22 -34.31
CA MET A 1 -18.86 -5.77 -32.93
C MET A 1 -18.59 -6.80 -31.82
N LYS A 2 -18.30 -8.09 -32.08
CA LYS A 2 -17.98 -9.07 -31.01
C LYS A 2 -16.58 -8.93 -30.39
N ASN A 3 -15.61 -8.31 -31.07
CA ASN A 3 -14.22 -8.21 -30.60
C ASN A 3 -13.96 -7.08 -29.60
N LEU A 4 -14.73 -5.98 -29.64
CA LEU A 4 -14.55 -4.85 -28.71
C LEU A 4 -14.94 -5.22 -27.28
N ILE A 5 -16.07 -5.94 -27.13
CA ILE A 5 -16.60 -6.38 -25.82
C ILE A 5 -15.62 -7.29 -25.06
N LYS A 6 -14.80 -8.09 -25.77
CA LYS A 6 -13.77 -8.94 -25.13
C LYS A 6 -12.59 -8.12 -24.59
N VAL A 7 -12.18 -7.06 -25.29
CA VAL A 7 -11.07 -6.20 -24.87
C VAL A 7 -11.48 -5.35 -23.67
N ASP A 8 -12.71 -4.85 -23.65
CA ASP A 8 -13.20 -4.03 -22.53
C ASP A 8 -13.33 -4.84 -21.23
N LYS A 9 -13.81 -6.09 -21.29
CA LYS A 9 -13.81 -7.00 -20.13
C LYS A 9 -12.41 -7.34 -19.62
N ILE A 10 -11.44 -7.45 -20.52
CA ILE A 10 -10.03 -7.67 -20.15
C ILE A 10 -9.48 -6.43 -19.44
N LYS A 11 -9.77 -5.22 -19.93
CA LYS A 11 -9.37 -3.97 -19.28
C LYS A 11 -9.98 -3.80 -17.88
N GLU A 12 -11.27 -4.10 -17.72
CA GLU A 12 -11.91 -4.08 -16.38
C GLU A 12 -11.24 -5.05 -15.41
N THR A 13 -10.91 -6.26 -15.86
CA THR A 13 -10.25 -7.26 -15.00
C THR A 13 -8.81 -6.86 -14.62
N ILE A 14 -8.12 -6.15 -15.52
CA ILE A 14 -6.76 -5.63 -15.26
C ILE A 14 -6.81 -4.48 -14.25
N SER A 15 -7.78 -3.56 -14.35
CA SER A 15 -7.88 -2.44 -13.40
C SER A 15 -8.25 -2.84 -11.96
N VAL A 16 -8.83 -4.02 -11.73
CA VAL A 16 -9.09 -4.53 -10.38
C VAL A 16 -7.79 -4.97 -9.68
N ASN A 17 -6.72 -5.23 -10.43
CA ASN A 17 -5.42 -5.68 -9.91
C ASN A 17 -4.28 -4.67 -10.12
N ASP A 18 -4.62 -3.39 -10.34
CA ASP A 18 -3.60 -2.37 -10.50
C ASP A 18 -2.81 -2.19 -9.19
N VAL A 19 -1.49 -2.28 -9.32
CA VAL A 19 -0.55 -1.99 -8.24
C VAL A 19 -0.62 -0.49 -7.95
N VAL A 20 -0.94 -0.13 -6.71
CA VAL A 20 -1.08 1.27 -6.30
C VAL A 20 0.11 1.79 -5.52
N THR A 21 0.89 0.90 -4.90
CA THR A 21 2.07 1.27 -4.12
C THR A 21 3.00 0.08 -3.91
N TYR A 22 4.16 0.35 -3.29
CA TYR A 22 5.13 -0.65 -2.89
C TYR A 22 5.43 -0.55 -1.40
N SER A 23 5.62 -1.69 -0.73
CA SER A 23 6.08 -1.76 0.65
C SER A 23 7.54 -1.30 0.77
N ALA A 24 8.01 -1.04 2.00
CA ALA A 24 9.42 -0.75 2.26
C ALA A 24 10.38 -1.89 1.85
N LYS A 25 9.85 -3.11 1.64
CA LYS A 25 10.59 -4.27 1.13
C LYS A 25 10.53 -4.39 -0.41
N GLY A 26 9.86 -3.46 -1.08
CA GLY A 26 9.65 -3.49 -2.53
C GLY A 26 8.49 -4.39 -2.99
N GLU A 27 7.60 -4.82 -2.09
CA GLU A 27 6.47 -5.67 -2.46
C GLU A 27 5.32 -4.81 -3.02
N ALA A 28 4.83 -5.16 -4.22
CA ALA A 28 3.70 -4.48 -4.84
C ALA A 28 2.40 -4.76 -4.08
N LEU A 29 1.60 -3.72 -3.85
CA LEU A 29 0.28 -3.82 -3.24
C LEU A 29 -0.81 -3.40 -4.23
N THR A 30 -1.84 -4.24 -4.38
CA THR A 30 -3.09 -3.86 -5.03
C THR A 30 -3.89 -2.89 -4.16
N SER A 31 -4.95 -2.30 -4.71
CA SER A 31 -5.85 -1.40 -3.97
C SER A 31 -6.45 -2.08 -2.72
N GLU A 32 -6.94 -3.31 -2.86
CA GLU A 32 -7.50 -4.09 -1.75
C GLU A 32 -6.43 -4.38 -0.68
N GLN A 33 -5.25 -4.82 -1.10
CA GLN A 33 -4.14 -5.11 -0.17
C GLN A 33 -3.68 -3.86 0.57
N TYR A 34 -3.65 -2.71 -0.10
CA TYR A 34 -3.33 -1.44 0.53
C TYR A 34 -4.38 -1.04 1.59
N VAL A 35 -5.67 -1.15 1.26
CA VAL A 35 -6.76 -0.83 2.21
C VAL A 35 -6.73 -1.76 3.43
N ASN A 36 -6.52 -3.06 3.21
CA ASN A 36 -6.38 -4.03 4.30
C ASN A 36 -5.16 -3.70 5.17
N HIS A 37 -4.02 -3.36 4.56
CA HIS A 37 -2.82 -2.97 5.31
C HIS A 37 -3.04 -1.74 6.20
N ILE A 38 -3.74 -0.71 5.70
CA ILE A 38 -4.08 0.47 6.51
C ILE A 38 -5.06 0.13 7.63
N SER A 39 -6.01 -0.76 7.37
CA SER A 39 -6.97 -1.22 8.38
C SER A 39 -6.27 -1.99 9.51
N ASP A 40 -5.33 -2.88 9.17
CA ASP A 40 -4.51 -3.60 10.15
C ASP A 40 -3.67 -2.64 11.01
N ILE A 41 -3.12 -1.56 10.42
CA ILE A 41 -2.40 -0.53 11.17
C ILE A 41 -3.35 0.17 12.14
N ARG A 42 -4.55 0.55 11.69
CA ARG A 42 -5.55 1.21 12.56
C ARG A 42 -5.89 0.32 13.74
N ASP A 43 -6.23 -0.94 13.51
CA ASP A 43 -6.68 -1.85 14.57
C ASP A 43 -5.55 -2.07 15.59
N ARG A 44 -4.30 -2.19 15.14
CA ARG A 44 -3.13 -2.24 16.04
C ARG A 44 -2.96 -0.99 16.88
N VAL A 45 -3.20 0.19 16.31
CA VAL A 45 -3.12 1.46 17.06
C VAL A 45 -4.25 1.54 18.10
N GLU A 46 -5.46 1.08 17.76
CA GLU A 46 -6.57 0.97 18.71
C GLU A 46 -6.25 0.00 19.86
N ASP A 47 -5.52 -1.09 19.58
CA ASP A 47 -5.01 -2.04 20.57
C ASP A 47 -3.80 -1.51 21.38
N GLY A 48 -3.40 -0.26 21.17
CA GLY A 48 -2.33 0.40 21.94
C GLY A 48 -0.93 0.17 21.40
N ALA A 49 -0.77 -0.17 20.12
CA ALA A 49 0.54 -0.20 19.48
C ALA A 49 1.25 1.16 19.59
N GLN A 50 2.57 1.11 19.82
CA GLN A 50 3.40 2.31 19.87
C GLN A 50 3.31 3.10 18.56
N THR A 51 3.04 4.40 18.69
CA THR A 51 3.09 5.36 17.58
C THR A 51 4.28 6.29 17.76
N TYR A 52 4.68 6.94 16.67
CA TYR A 52 5.82 7.85 16.65
C TYR A 52 5.39 9.20 16.12
N THR A 53 5.95 10.25 16.69
CA THR A 53 5.79 11.62 16.21
C THR A 53 6.53 11.81 14.90
N THR A 54 6.11 12.82 14.13
CA THR A 54 6.80 13.23 12.90
C THR A 54 8.29 13.52 13.13
N LYS A 55 8.65 14.05 14.31
CA LYS A 55 10.04 14.32 14.67
C LYS A 55 10.84 13.02 14.79
N GLU A 56 10.33 12.04 15.53
CA GLU A 56 11.00 10.74 15.72
C GLU A 56 11.18 10.01 14.38
N VAL A 57 10.16 10.02 13.53
CA VAL A 57 10.24 9.41 12.19
C VAL A 57 11.29 10.13 11.33
N LYS A 58 11.27 11.48 11.30
CA LYS A 58 12.24 12.27 10.54
C LYS A 58 13.66 12.03 11.01
N ASP A 59 13.89 12.03 12.32
CA ASP A 59 15.20 11.80 12.92
C ASP A 59 15.71 10.39 12.59
N PHE A 60 14.85 9.37 12.60
CA PHE A 60 15.19 8.01 12.19
C PHE A 60 15.62 7.94 10.72
N VAL A 61 14.78 8.44 9.80
CA VAL A 61 15.04 8.37 8.35
C VAL A 61 16.31 9.14 7.96
N LEU A 62 16.52 10.34 8.52
CA LEU A 62 17.66 11.18 8.13
C LEU A 62 18.99 10.76 8.78
N ASN A 63 18.96 10.00 9.87
CA ASN A 63 20.18 9.54 10.55
C ASN A 63 20.51 8.06 10.27
N GLN A 64 19.68 7.33 9.51
CA GLN A 64 19.95 5.94 9.13
C GLN A 64 21.22 5.74 8.28
N THR A 65 21.71 6.77 7.59
CA THR A 65 22.92 6.72 6.74
C THR A 65 24.24 6.94 7.49
N LYS A 66 24.23 7.01 8.83
CA LYS A 66 25.45 7.20 9.64
C LYS A 66 26.11 5.91 10.15
N SER A 67 25.71 4.74 9.64
CA SER A 67 26.30 3.45 10.04
C SER A 67 27.12 2.80 8.94
#